data_AF-A0A815YBM8-F1
#
_entry.id   AF-A0A815YBM8-F1
#
_cell.length_a   1.000
_cell.length_b   1.000
_cell.length_c   1.000
_cell.angle_alpha   90.00
_cell.angle_beta   90.00
_cell.angle_gamma   90.00
#
_symmetry.space_group_name_H-M   'P 1'
#
loop_
_entity.id
_entity.type
_entity.pdbx_description
1 polymer ?
#
loop_
_entity_poly.entity_id
_entity_poly.type
_entity_poly.pdbx_seq_one_letter_code
_entity_poly.pdbx_strand_id
1 'polypeptide(L)'
;PQLHDLPQFSACYIFCQDQKANEQWANKYHKVNGVFVERAKLIDKISKDQIGRSKIEDGASISVITSGSQSLQARNAIFMWFQLFIEVLLRMHHKSNDRKEILDICKKSYKGNKQEMKIIDEFEKSYKAENAIWWYTRESCFYRMMNKALRVQDFDMLFALRFFITDIAKQIKSEYEKFIRTCDNRNIIRVYRGQVIGNGELELMKNSIGEFLSMNSFLSTSRDRSIALHFAQLTPKTNDVQKIIFEIEIDPRLQTKAFADVTEISYFENEDEVLIMLGALFRIEKVIEDKKKRIWVARVSLASEDDYHLKETFSYMKSTIGDDTDLDSLGKIL
;
A
#
# COMPACT_ATOMS: atom_id res chain seq x y z
N PRO A 1 3.88 0.43 31.75
CA PRO A 1 4.24 -0.34 30.53
C PRO A 1 4.80 0.60 29.45
N GLN A 2 5.85 0.23 28.70
CA GLN A 2 6.41 1.03 27.60
C GLN A 2 5.56 0.96 26.31
N LEU A 3 4.22 0.82 26.44
CA LEU A 3 3.32 0.56 25.31
C LEU A 3 3.34 1.68 24.25
N HIS A 4 3.66 2.91 24.66
CA HIS A 4 3.71 4.07 23.78
C HIS A 4 4.98 4.17 22.95
N ASP A 5 6.08 3.60 23.44
CA ASP A 5 7.41 3.76 22.84
C ASP A 5 7.62 2.83 21.63
N LEU A 6 6.65 1.95 21.34
CA LEU A 6 6.67 1.00 20.22
C LEU A 6 5.74 1.48 19.08
N PRO A 7 6.27 2.04 17.99
CA PRO A 7 5.47 2.49 16.84
C PRO A 7 4.63 1.38 16.21
N GLN A 8 5.14 0.15 16.20
CA GLN A 8 4.46 -1.05 15.69
C GLN A 8 3.26 -1.49 16.55
N PHE A 9 3.15 -0.96 17.77
CA PHE A 9 2.06 -1.28 18.67
C PHE A 9 0.94 -0.26 18.49
N SER A 10 -0.13 -0.66 17.81
CA SER A 10 -1.25 0.23 17.44
C SER A 10 -2.38 0.24 18.45
N ALA A 11 -2.67 -0.90 19.10
CA ALA A 11 -3.65 -0.96 20.18
C ALA A 11 -3.54 -2.22 21.04
N CYS A 12 -4.08 -2.12 22.24
CA CYS A 12 -4.20 -3.16 23.25
C CYS A 12 -5.64 -3.27 23.73
N TYR A 13 -6.10 -4.48 24.03
CA TYR A 13 -7.37 -4.73 24.70
C TYR A 13 -7.11 -5.63 25.89
N ILE A 14 -7.63 -5.27 27.06
CA ILE A 14 -7.36 -6.01 28.30
C ILE A 14 -8.58 -6.85 28.63
N PHE A 15 -8.42 -8.16 28.77
CA PHE A 15 -9.46 -9.07 29.22
C PHE A 15 -9.13 -9.57 30.63
N CYS A 16 -9.92 -9.18 31.63
CA CYS A 16 -9.64 -9.49 33.03
C CYS A 16 -10.94 -9.54 33.86
N GLN A 17 -10.92 -10.22 35.01
CA GLN A 17 -12.08 -10.28 35.91
C GLN A 17 -12.25 -9.01 36.76
N ASP A 18 -11.16 -8.36 37.15
CA ASP A 18 -11.22 -7.12 37.93
C ASP A 18 -11.10 -5.90 37.02
N GLN A 19 -12.23 -5.51 36.42
CA GLN A 19 -12.30 -4.36 35.52
C GLN A 19 -11.87 -3.06 36.21
N LYS A 20 -12.34 -2.82 37.44
CA LYS A 20 -12.10 -1.55 38.15
C LYS A 20 -10.63 -1.34 38.47
N ALA A 21 -9.92 -2.38 38.94
CA ALA A 21 -8.49 -2.26 39.21
C ALA A 21 -7.69 -1.97 37.93
N ASN A 22 -8.10 -2.56 36.81
CA ASN A 22 -7.37 -2.44 35.55
C ASN A 22 -7.69 -1.17 34.76
N GLU A 23 -8.90 -0.62 34.86
CA GLU A 23 -9.27 0.65 34.24
C GLU A 23 -8.44 1.83 34.78
N GLN A 24 -8.10 1.82 36.07
CA GLN A 24 -7.34 2.90 36.71
C GLN A 24 -5.96 3.13 36.08
N TRP A 25 -5.29 2.07 35.66
CA TRP A 25 -4.02 2.20 34.95
C TRP A 25 -4.20 2.23 33.44
N ALA A 26 -5.16 1.48 32.89
CA ALA A 26 -5.42 1.42 31.45
C ALA A 26 -5.75 2.79 30.84
N ASN A 27 -6.56 3.60 31.55
CA ASN A 27 -6.94 4.95 31.10
C ASN A 27 -5.75 5.92 30.97
N LYS A 28 -4.59 5.59 31.55
CA LYS A 28 -3.35 6.35 31.41
C LYS A 28 -2.64 6.08 30.08
N TYR A 29 -3.07 5.07 29.32
CA TYR A 29 -2.46 4.64 28.07
C TYR A 29 -3.43 4.77 26.88
N HIS A 30 -3.22 5.76 26.01
CA HIS A 30 -4.08 5.99 24.82
C HIS A 30 -4.14 4.81 23.82
N LYS A 31 -3.17 3.89 23.86
CA LYS A 31 -3.14 2.67 23.03
C LYS A 31 -3.96 1.53 23.65
N VAL A 32 -4.51 1.70 24.86
CA VAL A 32 -5.40 0.71 25.48
C VAL A 32 -6.84 1.08 25.13
N ASN A 33 -7.45 0.28 24.26
CA ASN A 33 -8.78 0.53 23.69
C ASN A 33 -9.92 0.02 24.57
N GLY A 34 -9.61 -0.49 25.76
CA GLY A 34 -10.57 -0.81 26.80
C GLY A 34 -10.15 -1.99 27.68
N VAL A 35 -10.89 -2.13 28.78
CA VAL A 35 -10.82 -3.25 29.72
C VAL A 35 -12.17 -3.96 29.68
N PHE A 36 -12.15 -5.29 29.51
CA PHE A 36 -13.35 -6.09 29.28
C PHE A 36 -13.38 -7.28 30.23
N VAL A 37 -14.55 -7.48 30.86
CA VAL A 37 -14.88 -8.69 31.64
C VAL A 37 -15.70 -9.69 30.83
N GLU A 38 -16.45 -9.19 29.85
CA GLU A 38 -17.31 -10.00 29.00
C GLU A 38 -16.65 -10.21 27.63
N ARG A 39 -16.49 -11.49 27.27
CA ARG A 39 -15.91 -11.89 25.97
C ARG A 39 -16.68 -11.32 24.78
N ALA A 40 -18.01 -11.25 24.87
CA ALA A 40 -18.85 -10.72 23.79
C ALA A 40 -18.56 -9.22 23.54
N LYS A 41 -18.41 -8.41 24.59
CA LYS A 41 -18.09 -6.98 24.49
C LYS A 41 -16.68 -6.74 23.96
N LEU A 42 -15.71 -7.56 24.37
CA LEU A 42 -14.36 -7.54 23.81
C LEU A 42 -14.39 -7.81 22.30
N ILE A 43 -15.05 -8.88 21.88
CA ILE A 43 -15.14 -9.26 20.46
C ILE A 43 -15.86 -8.19 19.65
N ASP A 44 -16.98 -7.65 20.15
CA ASP A 44 -17.71 -6.56 19.49
C ASP A 44 -16.85 -5.30 19.34
N LYS A 45 -16.11 -4.92 20.38
CA LYS A 45 -15.20 -3.77 20.34
C LYS A 45 -14.04 -3.98 19.37
N ILE A 46 -13.39 -5.15 19.40
CA ILE A 46 -12.33 -5.49 18.45
C ILE A 46 -12.89 -5.47 17.02
N SER A 47 -14.08 -6.01 16.79
CA SER A 47 -14.70 -6.07 15.46
C SER A 47 -15.03 -4.67 14.95
N LYS A 48 -15.61 -3.80 15.78
CA LYS A 48 -15.89 -2.40 15.44
C LYS A 48 -14.62 -1.60 15.19
N ASP A 49 -13.61 -1.77 16.03
CA ASP A 49 -12.31 -1.11 15.87
C ASP A 49 -11.55 -1.66 14.64
N GLN A 50 -11.74 -2.94 14.28
CA GLN A 50 -11.21 -3.53 13.04
C GLN A 50 -11.92 -2.99 11.81
N ILE A 51 -13.24 -2.79 11.82
CA ILE A 51 -13.97 -2.14 10.71
C ILE A 51 -13.57 -0.67 10.57
N GLY A 52 -13.33 0.01 11.69
CA GLY A 52 -12.76 1.36 11.69
C GLY A 52 -11.34 1.37 11.13
N ARG A 53 -10.51 0.38 11.48
CA ARG A 53 -9.12 0.24 11.00
C ARG A 53 -9.04 -0.23 9.55
N SER A 54 -9.93 -1.09 9.07
CA SER A 54 -9.92 -1.52 7.67
C SER A 54 -10.09 -0.32 6.72
N LYS A 55 -10.87 0.70 7.14
CA LYS A 55 -11.03 1.99 6.44
C LYS A 55 -9.83 2.96 6.61
N ILE A 56 -8.94 2.69 7.56
CA ILE A 56 -7.65 3.39 7.77
C ILE A 56 -6.53 2.64 7.02
N GLU A 57 -6.69 1.31 6.89
CA GLU A 57 -5.83 0.35 6.20
C GLU A 57 -6.01 0.35 4.68
N ASP A 58 -6.55 1.41 4.08
CA ASP A 58 -6.50 1.65 2.63
C ASP A 58 -5.40 2.66 2.24
N GLY A 59 -4.76 3.30 3.24
CA GLY A 59 -3.61 4.18 3.02
C GLY A 59 -2.38 3.42 2.51
N ALA A 60 -1.67 3.97 1.53
CA ALA A 60 -0.40 3.40 1.10
C ALA A 60 0.68 3.72 2.15
N SER A 61 1.60 2.78 2.39
CA SER A 61 2.77 3.04 3.25
C SER A 61 3.69 4.05 2.56
N ILE A 62 3.99 5.16 3.23
CA ILE A 62 4.76 6.29 2.70
C ILE A 62 6.17 6.19 3.25
N SER A 63 7.17 6.12 2.37
CA SER A 63 8.58 6.18 2.75
C SER A 63 9.28 7.31 2.00
N VAL A 64 9.76 8.32 2.72
CA VAL A 64 10.58 9.39 2.14
C VAL A 64 12.01 8.89 2.00
N ILE A 65 12.56 9.07 0.80
CA ILE A 65 13.89 8.65 0.41
C ILE A 65 14.71 9.89 0.12
N THR A 66 15.83 10.04 0.82
CA THR A 66 16.65 11.25 0.75
C THR A 66 18.13 10.92 0.58
N SER A 67 18.89 11.84 0.01
CA SER A 67 20.34 11.66 -0.20
C SER A 67 21.24 11.85 1.05
N GLY A 68 20.71 12.23 2.24
CA GLY A 68 21.53 12.66 3.38
C GLY A 68 21.22 12.02 4.75
N SER A 69 22.26 11.93 5.63
CA SER A 69 22.27 11.41 7.02
C SER A 69 22.16 9.89 7.24
N GLN A 70 22.75 9.39 8.34
CA GLN A 70 22.85 7.95 8.67
C GLN A 70 21.50 7.26 8.96
N SER A 71 20.53 7.94 9.58
CA SER A 71 19.20 7.34 9.85
C SER A 71 18.36 7.21 8.59
N LEU A 72 18.57 8.11 7.62
CA LEU A 72 17.94 8.08 6.31
C LEU A 72 18.59 7.05 5.38
N GLN A 73 19.88 6.72 5.58
CA GLN A 73 20.53 5.59 4.91
C GLN A 73 19.84 4.25 5.22
N ALA A 74 19.41 4.02 6.47
CA ALA A 74 18.69 2.80 6.84
C ALA A 74 17.32 2.70 6.14
N ARG A 75 16.58 3.81 6.01
CA ARG A 75 15.31 3.86 5.29
C ARG A 75 15.49 3.62 3.79
N ASN A 76 16.51 4.23 3.20
CA ASN A 76 16.88 3.99 1.81
C ASN A 76 17.26 2.52 1.59
N ALA A 77 18.00 1.90 2.52
CA ALA A 77 18.34 0.49 2.45
C ALA A 77 17.10 -0.41 2.49
N ILE A 78 16.17 -0.20 3.43
CA ILE A 78 14.90 -0.95 3.52
C ILE A 78 14.10 -0.81 2.23
N PHE A 79 14.02 0.40 1.66
CA PHE A 79 13.38 0.62 0.38
C PHE A 79 14.06 -0.16 -0.75
N MET A 80 15.39 -0.08 -0.86
CA MET A 80 16.15 -0.79 -1.89
C MET A 80 15.95 -2.31 -1.80
N TRP A 81 16.05 -2.87 -0.59
CA TRP A 81 15.79 -4.29 -0.34
C TRP A 81 14.38 -4.71 -0.78
N PHE A 82 13.38 -3.91 -0.42
CA PHE A 82 12.00 -4.17 -0.84
C PHE A 82 11.83 -4.10 -2.36
N GLN A 83 12.44 -3.13 -3.04
CA GLN A 83 12.42 -3.05 -4.50
C GLN A 83 13.07 -4.27 -5.17
N LEU A 84 14.21 -4.73 -4.66
CA LEU A 84 14.88 -5.92 -5.18
C LEU A 84 14.03 -7.17 -4.99
N PHE A 85 13.42 -7.34 -3.81
CA PHE A 85 12.48 -8.41 -3.54
C PHE A 85 11.30 -8.41 -4.53
N ILE A 86 10.69 -7.25 -4.77
CA ILE A 86 9.61 -7.12 -5.76
C ILE A 86 10.09 -7.45 -7.17
N GLU A 87 11.28 -6.99 -7.58
CA GLU A 87 11.84 -7.35 -8.89
C GLU A 87 12.03 -8.85 -9.06
N VAL A 88 12.51 -9.55 -8.02
CA VAL A 88 12.62 -11.01 -8.04
C VAL A 88 11.23 -11.63 -8.17
N LEU A 89 10.28 -11.26 -7.31
CA LEU A 89 8.90 -11.79 -7.37
C LEU A 89 8.27 -11.66 -8.76
N LEU A 90 8.46 -10.52 -9.42
CA LEU A 90 7.89 -10.25 -10.74
C LEU A 90 8.53 -11.09 -11.86
N ARG A 91 9.77 -11.56 -11.67
CA ARG A 91 10.47 -12.43 -12.64
C ARG A 91 10.24 -13.92 -12.38
N MET A 92 9.81 -14.30 -11.18
CA MET A 92 9.57 -15.70 -10.82
C MET A 92 8.48 -16.34 -11.69
N HIS A 93 8.79 -17.50 -12.24
CA HIS A 93 7.78 -18.38 -12.84
C HIS A 93 6.92 -19.01 -11.75
N HIS A 94 5.60 -18.88 -11.87
CA HIS A 94 4.65 -19.46 -10.92
C HIS A 94 3.75 -20.49 -11.62
N LYS A 95 3.40 -21.55 -10.90
CA LYS A 95 2.53 -22.64 -11.39
C LYS A 95 1.08 -22.37 -10.99
N SER A 96 0.13 -23.00 -11.69
CA SER A 96 -1.30 -22.91 -11.37
C SER A 96 -1.64 -23.36 -9.93
N ASN A 97 -0.86 -24.27 -9.34
CA ASN A 97 -1.04 -24.74 -7.97
C ASN A 97 -0.64 -23.71 -6.89
N ASP A 98 0.06 -22.63 -7.25
CA ASP A 98 0.54 -21.61 -6.30
C ASP A 98 -0.61 -20.83 -5.65
N ARG A 99 -1.82 -20.94 -6.20
CA ARG A 99 -3.05 -20.30 -5.68
C ARG A 99 -3.59 -20.97 -4.43
N LYS A 100 -3.28 -22.26 -4.22
CA LYS A 100 -3.92 -23.08 -3.17
C LYS A 100 -3.62 -22.57 -1.77
N GLU A 101 -2.37 -22.17 -1.52
CA GLU A 101 -1.94 -21.62 -0.24
C GLU A 101 -2.77 -20.40 0.16
N ILE A 102 -2.94 -19.45 -0.77
CA ILE A 102 -3.73 -18.24 -0.56
C ILE A 102 -5.21 -18.56 -0.33
N LEU A 103 -5.77 -19.50 -1.10
CA LEU A 103 -7.16 -19.94 -0.90
C LEU A 103 -7.36 -20.56 0.49
N ASP A 104 -6.43 -21.39 0.95
CA ASP A 104 -6.50 -22.02 2.26
C ASP A 104 -6.40 -20.98 3.39
N ILE A 105 -5.52 -19.98 3.26
CA ILE A 105 -5.41 -18.84 4.18
C ILE A 105 -6.72 -18.04 4.23
N CYS A 106 -7.30 -17.71 3.07
CA CYS A 106 -8.56 -16.97 2.97
C CYS A 106 -9.73 -17.75 3.58
N LYS A 107 -9.91 -19.03 3.20
CA LYS A 107 -10.98 -19.90 3.74
C LYS A 107 -10.90 -20.04 5.25
N LYS A 108 -9.68 -20.13 5.81
CA LYS A 108 -9.46 -20.18 7.25
C LYS A 108 -9.77 -18.85 7.94
N SER A 109 -9.31 -17.74 7.37
CA SER A 109 -9.43 -16.39 7.95
C SER A 109 -10.86 -15.85 7.92
N TYR A 110 -11.63 -16.20 6.90
CA TYR A 110 -13.00 -15.73 6.68
C TYR A 110 -14.08 -16.79 6.96
N LYS A 111 -13.72 -17.87 7.67
CA LYS A 111 -14.65 -18.92 8.07
C LYS A 111 -15.85 -18.33 8.81
N GLY A 112 -17.06 -18.57 8.28
CA GLY A 112 -18.30 -18.04 8.84
C GLY A 112 -18.79 -16.73 8.22
N ASN A 113 -17.94 -16.01 7.47
CA ASN A 113 -18.37 -14.87 6.65
C ASN A 113 -18.91 -15.38 5.30
N LYS A 114 -20.24 -15.52 5.21
CA LYS A 114 -20.92 -16.06 4.02
C LYS A 114 -20.66 -15.25 2.74
N GLN A 115 -20.44 -13.94 2.85
CA GLN A 115 -20.18 -13.09 1.68
C GLN A 115 -18.77 -13.35 1.14
N GLU A 116 -17.77 -13.27 2.01
CA GLU A 116 -16.36 -13.52 1.62
C GLU A 116 -16.15 -14.95 1.14
N MET A 117 -16.77 -15.94 1.78
CA MET A 117 -16.69 -17.34 1.33
C MET A 117 -17.19 -17.52 -0.12
N LYS A 118 -18.26 -16.80 -0.52
CA LYS A 118 -18.73 -16.85 -1.92
C LYS A 118 -17.72 -16.23 -2.88
N ILE A 119 -17.10 -15.12 -2.50
CA ILE A 119 -16.06 -14.45 -3.29
C ILE A 119 -14.84 -15.37 -3.45
N ILE A 120 -14.44 -16.05 -2.38
CA ILE A 120 -13.33 -17.02 -2.39
C ILE A 120 -13.65 -18.21 -3.31
N ASP A 121 -14.85 -18.77 -3.20
CA ASP A 121 -15.28 -19.89 -4.05
C ASP A 121 -15.39 -19.47 -5.54
N GLU A 122 -15.79 -18.23 -5.81
CA GLU A 122 -15.81 -17.64 -7.14
C GLU A 122 -14.39 -17.50 -7.68
N PHE A 123 -13.47 -16.91 -6.91
CA PHE A 123 -12.06 -16.76 -7.28
C PHE A 123 -11.41 -18.10 -7.60
N GLU A 124 -11.61 -19.11 -6.75
CA GLU A 124 -11.06 -20.46 -6.96
C GLU A 124 -11.49 -21.08 -8.29
N LYS A 125 -12.73 -20.80 -8.73
CA LYS A 125 -13.31 -21.40 -9.94
C LYS A 125 -13.05 -20.58 -11.21
N SER A 126 -13.00 -19.26 -11.11
CA SER A 126 -13.04 -18.36 -12.27
C SER A 126 -11.81 -17.48 -12.44
N TYR A 127 -10.88 -17.41 -11.47
CA TYR A 127 -9.70 -16.56 -11.59
C TYR A 127 -8.83 -16.96 -12.79
N LYS A 128 -8.55 -15.97 -13.63
CA LYS A 128 -7.59 -16.03 -14.73
C LYS A 128 -6.64 -14.83 -14.66
N ALA A 129 -5.43 -15.01 -15.17
CA ALA A 129 -4.39 -13.98 -15.15
C ALA A 129 -4.82 -12.70 -15.87
N GLU A 130 -5.71 -12.81 -16.87
CA GLU A 130 -6.23 -11.68 -17.66
C GLU A 130 -7.24 -10.83 -16.89
N ASN A 131 -7.77 -11.33 -15.76
CA ASN A 131 -8.77 -10.62 -14.93
C ASN A 131 -8.22 -10.24 -13.54
N ALA A 132 -6.90 -10.27 -13.35
CA ALA A 132 -6.25 -9.94 -12.09
C ALA A 132 -6.56 -8.52 -11.58
N ILE A 133 -6.56 -7.48 -12.44
CA ILE A 133 -6.93 -6.12 -12.01
C ILE A 133 -8.38 -6.05 -11.52
N TRP A 134 -9.31 -6.73 -12.19
CA TRP A 134 -10.70 -6.83 -11.76
C TRP A 134 -10.81 -7.44 -10.35
N TRP A 135 -10.08 -8.53 -10.09
CA TRP A 135 -10.05 -9.15 -8.76
C TRP A 135 -9.36 -8.30 -7.70
N TYR A 136 -8.36 -7.53 -8.10
CA TYR A 136 -7.64 -6.62 -7.22
C TYR A 136 -8.52 -5.44 -6.80
N THR A 137 -9.25 -4.84 -7.75
CA THR A 137 -10.10 -3.66 -7.49
C THR A 137 -11.43 -4.01 -6.82
N ARG A 138 -11.88 -5.26 -6.89
CA ARG A 138 -13.06 -5.74 -6.15
C ARG A 138 -12.82 -5.73 -4.64
N GLU A 139 -13.76 -5.13 -3.89
CA GLU A 139 -13.79 -5.22 -2.43
C GLU A 139 -13.88 -6.69 -1.99
N SER A 140 -12.76 -7.22 -1.53
CA SER A 140 -12.60 -8.65 -1.22
C SER A 140 -11.45 -8.90 -0.25
N CYS A 141 -11.38 -10.11 0.29
CA CYS A 141 -10.23 -10.56 1.07
C CYS A 141 -8.89 -10.42 0.33
N PHE A 142 -8.87 -10.59 -0.99
CA PHE A 142 -7.64 -10.54 -1.79
C PHE A 142 -7.07 -9.12 -1.86
N TYR A 143 -7.92 -8.12 -2.14
CA TYR A 143 -7.54 -6.70 -2.09
C TYR A 143 -6.95 -6.33 -0.73
N ARG A 144 -7.66 -6.64 0.35
CA ARG A 144 -7.26 -6.26 1.71
C ARG A 144 -5.95 -6.94 2.14
N MET A 145 -5.82 -8.23 1.86
CA MET A 145 -4.63 -9.01 2.20
C MET A 145 -3.40 -8.53 1.42
N MET A 146 -3.55 -8.27 0.12
CA MET A 146 -2.48 -7.73 -0.73
C MET A 146 -2.00 -6.36 -0.23
N ASN A 147 -2.91 -5.40 -0.07
CA ASN A 147 -2.54 -4.05 0.35
C ASN A 147 -1.97 -4.02 1.77
N LYS A 148 -2.46 -4.88 2.66
CA LYS A 148 -1.87 -5.05 3.99
C LYS A 148 -0.45 -5.61 3.90
N ALA A 149 -0.23 -6.67 3.13
CA ALA A 149 1.09 -7.30 2.99
C ALA A 149 2.12 -6.33 2.41
N LEU A 150 1.74 -5.54 1.39
CA LEU A 150 2.60 -4.50 0.81
C LEU A 150 2.90 -3.38 1.83
N ARG A 151 1.90 -2.95 2.60
CA ARG A 151 2.04 -1.87 3.60
C ARG A 151 3.03 -2.23 4.71
N VAL A 152 2.93 -3.46 5.23
CA VAL A 152 3.75 -3.93 6.36
C VAL A 152 4.99 -4.72 5.92
N GLN A 153 5.19 -4.86 4.59
CA GLN A 153 6.27 -5.65 4.00
C GLN A 153 6.31 -7.10 4.52
N ASP A 154 5.14 -7.75 4.55
CA ASP A 154 5.00 -9.15 4.94
C ASP A 154 5.54 -10.05 3.82
N PHE A 155 6.84 -10.34 3.85
CA PHE A 155 7.54 -11.07 2.78
C PHE A 155 6.95 -12.45 2.52
N ASP A 156 6.53 -13.19 3.56
CA ASP A 156 5.92 -14.51 3.42
C ASP A 156 4.57 -14.41 2.69
N MET A 157 3.71 -13.47 3.10
CA MET A 157 2.43 -13.24 2.43
C MET A 157 2.60 -12.74 0.99
N LEU A 158 3.56 -11.83 0.76
CA LEU A 158 3.89 -11.34 -0.58
C LEU A 158 4.41 -12.46 -1.49
N PHE A 159 5.23 -13.36 -0.93
CA PHE A 159 5.68 -14.55 -1.66
C PHE A 159 4.51 -15.49 -1.99
N ALA A 160 3.60 -15.75 -1.06
CA ALA A 160 2.41 -16.55 -1.33
C ALA A 160 1.49 -15.88 -2.38
N LEU A 161 1.42 -14.54 -2.37
CA LEU A 161 0.69 -13.72 -3.34
C LEU A 161 1.43 -13.47 -4.66
N ARG A 162 2.65 -13.99 -4.85
CA ARG A 162 3.51 -13.67 -5.99
C ARG A 162 2.84 -13.85 -7.36
N PHE A 163 2.01 -14.89 -7.53
CA PHE A 163 1.29 -15.11 -8.78
C PHE A 163 0.36 -13.93 -9.09
N PHE A 164 -0.36 -13.44 -8.08
CA PHE A 164 -1.34 -12.39 -8.23
C PHE A 164 -0.66 -11.03 -8.45
N ILE A 165 0.43 -10.75 -7.71
CA ILE A 165 1.27 -9.57 -7.91
C ILE A 165 1.79 -9.52 -9.35
N THR A 166 2.31 -10.64 -9.86
CA THR A 166 2.88 -10.73 -11.20
C THR A 166 1.80 -10.58 -12.28
N ASP A 167 0.62 -11.17 -12.10
CA ASP A 167 -0.49 -11.02 -13.05
C ASP A 167 -1.00 -9.56 -13.11
N ILE A 168 -1.17 -8.89 -11.97
CA ILE A 168 -1.54 -7.46 -11.91
C ILE A 168 -0.48 -6.60 -12.62
N ALA A 169 0.80 -6.81 -12.30
CA ALA A 169 1.89 -6.06 -12.91
C ALA A 169 1.93 -6.24 -14.44
N LYS A 170 1.74 -7.47 -14.94
CA LYS A 170 1.67 -7.72 -16.39
C LYS A 170 0.53 -6.96 -17.06
N GLN A 171 -0.64 -6.90 -16.44
CA GLN A 171 -1.76 -6.13 -16.99
C GLN A 171 -1.47 -4.63 -17.00
N ILE A 172 -0.97 -4.06 -15.90
CA ILE A 172 -0.61 -2.64 -15.85
C ILE A 172 0.41 -2.32 -16.95
N LYS A 173 1.43 -3.18 -17.13
CA LYS A 173 2.44 -3.00 -18.18
C LYS A 173 1.84 -3.08 -19.58
N SER A 174 0.94 -4.03 -19.82
CA SER A 174 0.23 -4.16 -21.10
C SER A 174 -0.58 -2.90 -21.44
N GLU A 175 -1.36 -2.38 -20.49
CA GLU A 175 -2.13 -1.15 -20.70
C GLU A 175 -1.23 0.08 -20.85
N TYR A 176 -0.15 0.16 -20.08
CA TYR A 176 0.86 1.20 -20.23
C TYR A 176 1.49 1.20 -21.64
N GLU A 177 1.88 0.03 -22.15
CA GLU A 177 2.44 -0.10 -23.49
C GLU A 177 1.44 0.31 -24.59
N LYS A 178 0.17 -0.05 -24.43
CA LYS A 178 -0.90 0.41 -25.33
C LYS A 178 -1.03 1.93 -25.28
N PHE A 179 -1.09 2.49 -24.08
CA PHE A 179 -1.19 3.94 -23.87
C PHE A 179 -0.04 4.70 -24.52
N ILE A 180 1.21 4.29 -24.28
CA ILE A 180 2.39 4.97 -24.86
C ILE A 180 2.40 4.90 -26.39
N ARG A 181 1.90 3.82 -27.00
CA ARG A 181 1.81 3.69 -28.47
C ARG A 181 0.75 4.58 -29.10
N THR A 182 -0.33 4.89 -28.38
CA THR A 182 -1.48 5.66 -28.89
C THR A 182 -1.49 7.11 -28.40
N CYS A 183 -0.64 7.46 -27.45
CA CYS A 183 -0.56 8.80 -26.87
C CYS A 183 0.07 9.81 -27.86
N ASP A 184 -0.78 10.40 -28.70
CA ASP A 184 -0.36 11.47 -29.63
C ASP A 184 -0.08 12.80 -28.92
N ASN A 185 -0.74 13.04 -27.77
CA ASN A 185 -0.61 14.27 -27.01
C ASN A 185 0.21 14.04 -25.74
N ARG A 186 1.41 14.65 -25.71
CA ARG A 186 2.35 14.66 -24.59
C ARG A 186 1.89 15.52 -23.40
N ASN A 187 0.59 15.53 -23.12
CA ASN A 187 0.00 16.29 -22.03
C ASN A 187 0.32 15.61 -20.70
N ILE A 188 0.60 16.43 -19.70
CA ILE A 188 0.78 15.96 -18.32
C ILE A 188 -0.56 15.41 -17.84
N ILE A 189 -0.55 14.18 -17.34
CA ILE A 189 -1.69 13.53 -16.70
C ILE A 189 -1.69 13.95 -15.24
N ARG A 190 -2.87 14.23 -14.69
CA ARG A 190 -3.07 14.53 -13.27
C ARG A 190 -4.00 13.52 -12.64
N VAL A 191 -3.53 12.90 -11.57
CA VAL A 191 -4.31 11.96 -10.76
C VAL A 191 -4.19 12.31 -9.29
N TYR A 192 -5.16 11.85 -8.50
CA TYR A 192 -5.33 12.25 -7.12
C TYR A 192 -5.48 11.02 -6.23
N ARG A 193 -4.90 11.09 -5.04
CA ARG A 193 -5.08 10.08 -3.99
C ARG A 193 -5.26 10.75 -2.64
N GLY A 194 -6.32 10.39 -1.93
CA GLY A 194 -6.52 10.84 -0.56
C GLY A 194 -6.30 9.73 0.44
N GLN A 195 -5.65 10.06 1.54
CA GLN A 195 -5.46 9.16 2.68
C GLN A 195 -5.16 9.94 3.96
N VAL A 196 -4.87 9.21 5.03
CA VAL A 196 -4.23 9.77 6.22
C VAL A 196 -2.73 9.53 6.20
N ILE A 197 -2.01 10.38 6.91
CA ILE A 197 -0.56 10.33 7.08
C ILE A 197 -0.22 10.61 8.54
N GLY A 198 0.78 9.91 9.10
CA GLY A 198 1.28 10.20 10.43
C GLY A 198 1.95 11.57 10.50
N ASN A 199 1.90 12.20 11.68
CA ASN A 199 2.50 13.53 11.86
C ASN A 199 4.01 13.53 11.54
N GLY A 200 4.72 12.46 11.92
CA GLY A 200 6.16 12.33 11.68
C GLY A 200 6.49 12.22 10.19
N GLU A 201 5.74 11.42 9.45
CA GLU A 201 5.89 11.26 8.00
C GLU A 201 5.56 12.56 7.25
N LEU A 202 4.53 13.29 7.69
CA LEU A 202 4.18 14.59 7.12
C LEU A 202 5.30 15.63 7.33
N GLU A 203 5.83 15.75 8.54
CA GLU A 203 6.95 16.66 8.81
C GLU A 203 8.21 16.28 8.03
N LEU A 204 8.48 14.98 7.90
CA LEU A 204 9.57 14.50 7.06
C LEU A 204 9.37 14.93 5.59
N MET A 205 8.19 14.72 5.03
CA MET A 205 7.89 15.15 3.66
C MET A 205 8.06 16.66 3.47
N LYS A 206 7.64 17.48 4.44
CA LYS A 206 7.81 18.94 4.40
C LYS A 206 9.28 19.35 4.38
N ASN A 207 10.15 18.59 5.05
CA ASN A 207 11.59 18.86 5.12
C ASN A 207 12.38 18.24 3.96
N SER A 208 11.74 17.43 3.11
CA SER A 208 12.37 16.69 2.01
C SER A 208 11.83 17.12 0.64
N ILE A 209 11.48 18.39 0.47
CA ILE A 209 11.10 18.94 -0.85
C ILE A 209 12.28 18.76 -1.83
N GLY A 210 11.98 18.29 -3.05
CA GLY A 210 12.94 17.97 -4.10
C GLY A 210 13.47 16.52 -4.06
N GLU A 211 13.32 15.83 -2.92
CA GLU A 211 13.67 14.42 -2.75
C GLU A 211 12.53 13.50 -3.20
N PHE A 212 12.68 12.19 -3.00
CA PHE A 212 11.73 11.19 -3.47
C PHE A 212 10.87 10.61 -2.36
N LEU A 213 9.69 10.16 -2.75
CA LEU A 213 8.74 9.43 -1.95
C LEU A 213 8.46 8.09 -2.64
N SER A 214 8.46 7.00 -1.87
CA SER A 214 7.91 5.71 -2.30
C SER A 214 6.59 5.44 -1.61
N MET A 215 5.67 4.79 -2.35
CA MET A 215 4.46 4.22 -1.80
C MET A 215 4.43 2.71 -2.06
N ASN A 216 4.48 1.90 -1.00
CA ASN A 216 4.49 0.44 -1.14
C ASN A 216 3.06 -0.09 -1.39
N SER A 217 2.59 0.06 -2.63
CA SER A 217 1.30 -0.43 -3.11
C SER A 217 1.27 -0.43 -4.64
N PHE A 218 0.37 -1.20 -5.26
CA PHE A 218 -0.19 -0.79 -6.54
C PHE A 218 -1.03 0.45 -6.26
N LEU A 219 -0.55 1.62 -6.65
CA LEU A 219 -1.08 2.86 -6.14
C LEU A 219 -2.35 3.22 -6.90
N SER A 220 -3.50 2.96 -6.28
CA SER A 220 -4.80 3.40 -6.77
C SER A 220 -4.93 4.92 -6.65
N THR A 221 -5.30 5.55 -7.75
CA THR A 221 -5.50 7.00 -7.89
C THR A 221 -6.72 7.24 -8.77
N SER A 222 -7.34 8.42 -8.65
CA SER A 222 -8.46 8.80 -9.52
C SER A 222 -8.14 10.08 -10.27
N ARG A 223 -8.66 10.23 -11.50
CA ARG A 223 -8.63 11.51 -12.22
C ARG A 223 -9.54 12.55 -11.58
N ASP A 224 -10.54 12.13 -10.79
CA ASP A 224 -11.40 13.02 -10.04
C ASP A 224 -10.84 13.31 -8.63
N ARG A 225 -10.49 14.58 -8.42
CA ARG A 225 -10.04 15.11 -7.14
C ARG A 225 -11.09 14.96 -6.03
N SER A 226 -12.37 14.93 -6.38
CA SER A 226 -13.48 14.80 -5.43
C SER A 226 -13.51 13.41 -4.77
N ILE A 227 -13.25 12.36 -5.56
CA ILE A 227 -13.11 10.97 -5.10
C ILE A 227 -11.95 10.86 -4.12
N ALA A 228 -10.77 11.39 -4.47
CA ALA A 228 -9.63 11.43 -3.57
C ALA A 228 -9.94 12.17 -2.25
N LEU A 229 -10.63 13.31 -2.30
CA LEU A 229 -11.03 14.04 -1.11
C LEU A 229 -11.99 13.21 -0.23
N HIS A 230 -12.91 12.48 -0.83
CA HIS A 230 -13.81 11.57 -0.11
C HIS A 230 -13.01 10.54 0.69
N PHE A 231 -12.04 9.86 0.05
CA PHE A 231 -11.18 8.88 0.72
C PHE A 231 -10.38 9.47 1.89
N ALA A 232 -9.77 10.66 1.72
CA ALA A 232 -9.07 11.33 2.82
C ALA A 232 -9.99 11.70 3.98
N GLN A 233 -11.29 11.86 3.73
CA GLN A 233 -12.28 12.22 4.74
C GLN A 233 -12.88 11.03 5.49
N LEU A 234 -12.85 9.82 4.91
CA LEU A 234 -13.40 8.60 5.51
C LEU A 234 -12.76 8.25 6.86
N THR A 235 -11.47 8.56 7.03
CA THR A 235 -10.78 8.31 8.29
C THR A 235 -11.09 9.38 9.34
N PRO A 236 -11.51 8.99 10.56
CA PRO A 236 -11.66 9.90 11.69
C PRO A 236 -10.32 10.57 12.03
N LYS A 237 -10.37 11.86 12.37
CA LYS A 237 -9.18 12.58 12.82
C LYS A 237 -8.74 12.06 14.19
N THR A 238 -7.50 11.62 14.32
CA THR A 238 -6.84 11.39 15.61
C THR A 238 -5.75 12.43 15.81
N ASN A 239 -5.17 12.51 17.01
CA ASN A 239 -4.08 13.46 17.28
C ASN A 239 -2.77 13.09 16.55
N ASP A 240 -2.62 11.82 16.16
CA ASP A 240 -1.36 11.28 15.62
C ASP A 240 -1.31 11.27 14.08
N VAL A 241 -2.44 11.55 13.43
CA VAL A 241 -2.54 11.58 11.96
C VAL A 241 -3.16 12.87 11.42
N GLN A 242 -2.75 13.23 10.21
CA GLN A 242 -3.37 14.28 9.40
C GLN A 242 -4.01 13.69 8.14
N LYS A 243 -5.00 14.40 7.60
CA LYS A 243 -5.57 14.12 6.28
C LYS A 243 -4.67 14.73 5.22
N ILE A 244 -4.43 13.99 4.13
CA ILE A 244 -3.60 14.44 3.02
C ILE A 244 -4.21 14.02 1.68
N ILE A 245 -4.06 14.88 0.66
CA ILE A 245 -4.27 14.58 -0.74
C ILE A 245 -2.94 14.68 -1.47
N PHE A 246 -2.61 13.66 -2.23
CA PHE A 246 -1.56 13.67 -3.23
C PHE A 246 -2.15 14.13 -4.56
N GLU A 247 -1.60 15.21 -5.11
CA GLU A 247 -1.81 15.66 -6.49
C GLU A 247 -0.59 15.17 -7.27
N ILE A 248 -0.77 14.13 -8.06
CA ILE A 248 0.32 13.43 -8.76
C ILE A 248 0.30 13.84 -10.23
N GLU A 249 1.41 14.43 -10.68
CA GLU A 249 1.63 14.73 -12.09
C GLU A 249 2.43 13.61 -12.76
N ILE A 250 1.96 13.12 -13.90
CA ILE A 250 2.64 12.10 -14.69
C ILE A 250 2.94 12.69 -16.07
N ASP A 251 4.23 12.78 -16.39
CA ASP A 251 4.68 13.22 -17.71
C ASP A 251 4.90 11.99 -18.61
N PRO A 252 4.03 11.75 -19.61
CA PRO A 252 4.15 10.57 -20.49
C PRO A 252 5.38 10.61 -21.41
N ARG A 253 6.13 11.73 -21.43
CA ARG A 253 7.39 11.84 -22.19
C ARG A 253 8.58 11.23 -21.47
N LEU A 254 8.47 11.05 -20.16
CA LEU A 254 9.55 10.50 -19.33
C LEU A 254 9.45 8.98 -19.31
N GLN A 255 10.59 8.29 -19.27
CA GLN A 255 10.62 6.87 -18.98
C GLN A 255 10.33 6.70 -17.48
N THR A 256 9.08 6.35 -17.15
CA THR A 256 8.61 6.20 -15.77
C THR A 256 8.24 4.74 -15.48
N LYS A 257 7.92 4.44 -14.21
CA LYS A 257 7.21 3.20 -13.88
C LYS A 257 5.85 3.17 -14.56
N ALA A 258 5.46 1.98 -15.03
CA ALA A 258 4.20 1.79 -15.73
C ALA A 258 2.99 2.23 -14.89
N PHE A 259 1.95 2.70 -15.57
CA PHE A 259 0.66 3.02 -15.00
C PHE A 259 -0.42 2.67 -16.01
N ALA A 260 -1.63 2.41 -15.53
CA ALA A 260 -2.74 2.01 -16.37
C ALA A 260 -4.01 2.75 -15.97
N ASP A 261 -4.73 3.28 -16.95
CA ASP A 261 -6.14 3.61 -16.76
C ASP A 261 -6.91 2.29 -16.73
N VAL A 262 -7.53 1.99 -15.60
CA VAL A 262 -8.16 0.68 -15.35
C VAL A 262 -9.69 0.74 -15.39
N THR A 263 -10.25 1.86 -15.83
CA THR A 263 -11.71 2.10 -15.87
C THR A 263 -12.46 0.93 -16.53
N GLU A 264 -11.98 0.44 -17.67
CA GLU A 264 -12.61 -0.64 -18.46
C GLU A 264 -12.34 -2.07 -17.96
N ILE A 265 -11.38 -2.25 -17.04
CA ILE A 265 -10.91 -3.59 -16.60
C ILE A 265 -10.96 -3.78 -15.08
N SER A 266 -11.34 -2.75 -14.34
CA SER A 266 -11.56 -2.79 -12.90
C SER A 266 -12.94 -3.37 -12.57
N TYR A 267 -13.16 -3.69 -11.30
CA TYR A 267 -14.49 -4.07 -10.79
C TYR A 267 -15.48 -2.90 -10.81
N PHE A 268 -14.97 -1.66 -10.71
CA PHE A 268 -15.75 -0.45 -10.62
C PHE A 268 -15.57 0.42 -11.87
N GLU A 269 -16.45 0.24 -12.85
CA GLU A 269 -16.35 0.85 -14.19
C GLU A 269 -16.43 2.40 -14.24
N ASN A 270 -16.67 3.09 -13.11
CA ASN A 270 -16.96 4.53 -13.08
C ASN A 270 -16.08 5.36 -12.13
N GLU A 271 -14.92 4.86 -11.71
CA GLU A 271 -14.05 5.56 -10.75
C GLU A 271 -12.94 6.43 -11.39
N ASP A 272 -12.86 6.43 -12.73
CA ASP A 272 -11.76 7.03 -13.49
C ASP A 272 -10.39 6.66 -12.87
N GLU A 273 -10.26 5.38 -12.50
CA GLU A 273 -9.14 4.89 -11.72
C GLU A 273 -7.90 4.73 -12.60
N VAL A 274 -6.79 5.28 -12.14
CA VAL A 274 -5.45 5.05 -12.69
C VAL A 274 -4.63 4.32 -11.65
N LEU A 275 -4.15 3.13 -12.00
CA LEU A 275 -3.32 2.29 -11.14
C LEU A 275 -1.85 2.46 -11.52
N ILE A 276 -1.02 2.92 -10.59
CA ILE A 276 0.42 3.07 -10.79
C ILE A 276 1.14 1.83 -10.25
N MET A 277 2.12 1.33 -11.02
CA MET A 277 2.90 0.15 -10.69
C MET A 277 3.59 0.27 -9.33
N LEU A 278 3.62 -0.85 -8.60
CA LEU A 278 4.40 -0.98 -7.37
C LEU A 278 5.87 -0.60 -7.58
N GLY A 279 6.44 0.11 -6.61
CA GLY A 279 7.84 0.57 -6.69
C GLY A 279 8.03 1.87 -7.45
N ALA A 280 6.94 2.56 -7.79
CA ALA A 280 7.00 3.94 -8.26
C ALA A 280 7.61 4.88 -7.21
N LEU A 281 8.45 5.79 -7.71
CA LEU A 281 9.01 6.91 -6.97
C LEU A 281 8.31 8.20 -7.39
N PHE A 282 8.11 9.09 -6.43
CA PHE A 282 7.47 10.37 -6.65
C PHE A 282 8.35 11.49 -6.12
N ARG A 283 8.72 12.46 -6.95
CA ARG A 283 9.46 13.64 -6.49
C ARG A 283 8.53 14.56 -5.72
N ILE A 284 8.95 15.00 -4.54
CA ILE A 284 8.15 15.87 -3.68
C ILE A 284 8.34 17.32 -4.14
N GLU A 285 7.37 17.89 -4.84
CA GLU A 285 7.46 19.27 -5.35
C GLU A 285 7.04 20.29 -4.28
N LYS A 286 5.99 19.97 -3.54
CA LYS A 286 5.43 20.89 -2.54
C LYS A 286 4.55 20.16 -1.53
N VAL A 287 4.55 20.63 -0.28
CA VAL A 287 3.58 20.21 0.74
C VAL A 287 2.98 21.46 1.39
N ILE A 288 1.66 21.63 1.28
CA ILE A 288 0.94 22.81 1.79
C ILE A 288 -0.34 22.43 2.53
N GLU A 289 -0.75 23.25 3.49
CA GLU A 289 -2.03 23.10 4.17
C GLU A 289 -3.12 23.91 3.46
N ASP A 290 -4.20 23.25 3.05
CA ASP A 290 -5.47 23.93 2.75
C ASP A 290 -6.20 24.17 4.07
N LYS A 291 -5.99 25.36 4.63
CA LYS A 291 -6.58 25.77 5.92
C LYS A 291 -8.11 25.76 5.91
N LYS A 292 -8.75 25.99 4.75
CA LYS A 292 -10.22 26.00 4.64
C LYS A 292 -10.78 24.59 4.78
N LYS A 293 -10.14 23.63 4.12
CA LYS A 293 -10.55 22.22 4.13
C LYS A 293 -9.89 21.41 5.26
N ARG A 294 -8.96 22.02 6.00
CA ARG A 294 -8.15 21.40 7.08
C ARG A 294 -7.48 20.11 6.60
N ILE A 295 -6.90 20.15 5.41
CA ILE A 295 -6.26 19.02 4.75
C ILE A 295 -4.91 19.44 4.17
N TRP A 296 -3.94 18.55 4.23
CA TRP A 296 -2.66 18.76 3.55
C TRP A 296 -2.75 18.37 2.08
N VAL A 297 -2.03 19.09 1.24
CA VAL A 297 -1.90 18.82 -0.18
C VAL A 297 -0.42 18.65 -0.49
N ALA A 298 -0.03 17.43 -0.86
CA ALA A 298 1.28 17.13 -1.39
C ALA A 298 1.20 17.10 -2.91
N ARG A 299 1.94 17.99 -3.57
CA ARG A 299 2.15 17.95 -5.01
C ARG A 299 3.40 17.16 -5.27
N VAL A 300 3.27 16.11 -6.07
CA VAL A 300 4.36 15.20 -6.41
C VAL A 300 4.32 14.88 -7.89
N SER A 301 5.47 14.54 -8.47
CA SER A 301 5.57 14.10 -9.87
C SER A 301 6.07 12.66 -9.91
N LEU A 302 5.50 11.83 -10.79
CA LEU A 302 6.00 10.47 -11.01
C LEU A 302 7.42 10.56 -11.60
N ALA A 303 8.38 10.00 -10.88
CA ALA A 303 9.79 10.11 -11.23
C ALA A 303 10.13 9.26 -12.45
N SER A 304 11.10 9.73 -13.25
CA SER A 304 11.71 8.90 -14.28
C SER A 304 12.57 7.79 -13.64
N GLU A 305 12.66 6.63 -14.29
CA GLU A 305 13.59 5.56 -13.92
C GLU A 305 15.07 6.02 -14.02
N ASP A 306 15.35 7.12 -14.70
CA ASP A 306 16.69 7.71 -14.84
C ASP A 306 17.06 8.73 -13.75
N ASP A 307 16.07 9.25 -13.01
CA ASP A 307 16.25 10.43 -12.14
C ASP A 307 16.90 10.13 -10.78
N TYR A 308 17.24 8.87 -10.50
CA TYR A 308 17.49 8.46 -9.13
C TYR A 308 18.98 8.39 -8.77
N HIS A 309 19.37 9.11 -7.72
CA HIS A 309 20.74 9.12 -7.20
C HIS A 309 21.20 7.76 -6.65
N LEU A 310 20.29 6.83 -6.31
CA LEU A 310 20.68 5.45 -5.99
C LEU A 310 20.60 4.52 -7.21
N LYS A 311 20.48 5.02 -8.45
CA LYS A 311 20.53 4.17 -9.66
C LYS A 311 21.80 3.33 -9.68
N GLU A 312 22.94 3.92 -9.33
CA GLU A 312 24.21 3.20 -9.22
C GLU A 312 24.19 2.14 -8.12
N THR A 313 23.66 2.49 -6.93
CA THR A 313 23.54 1.54 -5.81
C THR A 313 22.60 0.39 -6.15
N PHE A 314 21.47 0.67 -6.80
CA PHE A 314 20.54 -0.34 -7.30
C PHE A 314 21.19 -1.24 -8.34
N SER A 315 21.90 -0.67 -9.31
CA SER A 315 22.61 -1.45 -10.33
C SER A 315 23.68 -2.37 -9.71
N TYR A 316 24.42 -1.88 -8.73
CA TYR A 316 25.38 -2.68 -7.98
C TYR A 316 24.70 -3.84 -7.23
N MET A 317 23.65 -3.56 -6.47
CA MET A 317 22.90 -4.61 -5.76
C MET A 317 22.31 -5.65 -6.71
N LYS A 318 21.76 -5.21 -7.86
CA LYS A 318 21.25 -6.11 -8.92
C LYS A 318 22.35 -7.03 -9.47
N SER A 319 23.53 -6.48 -9.76
CA SER A 319 24.66 -7.31 -10.24
C SER A 319 25.10 -8.38 -9.24
N THR A 320 24.82 -8.17 -7.94
CA THR A 320 25.18 -9.11 -6.87
C THR A 320 24.16 -10.26 -6.77
N ILE A 321 22.89 -10.01 -7.12
CA ILE A 321 21.82 -11.01 -7.10
C ILE A 321 21.93 -11.94 -8.33
N GLY A 322 22.35 -11.40 -9.47
CA GLY A 322 22.42 -12.10 -10.75
C GLY A 322 21.11 -12.03 -11.54
N ASP A 323 21.10 -12.59 -12.74
CA ASP A 323 19.90 -12.62 -13.61
C ASP A 323 18.98 -13.82 -13.33
N ASP A 324 19.42 -14.77 -12.51
CA ASP A 324 18.67 -15.99 -12.20
C ASP A 324 17.40 -15.68 -11.38
N THR A 325 16.31 -16.38 -11.72
CA THR A 325 14.91 -16.04 -11.35
C THR A 325 14.29 -17.04 -10.38
N ASP A 326 15.12 -17.70 -9.60
CA ASP A 326 14.79 -18.81 -8.71
C ASP A 326 14.90 -18.45 -7.23
N LEU A 327 14.49 -19.39 -6.37
CA LEU A 327 14.50 -19.25 -4.91
C LEU A 327 15.89 -18.89 -4.36
N ASP A 328 16.96 -19.26 -5.06
CA ASP A 328 18.33 -18.92 -4.69
C ASP A 328 18.59 -17.42 -4.75
N SER A 329 17.99 -16.70 -5.72
CA SER A 329 18.02 -15.23 -5.76
C SER A 329 17.25 -14.59 -4.61
N LEU A 330 16.17 -15.23 -4.14
CA LEU A 330 15.44 -14.79 -2.95
C LEU A 330 16.27 -15.00 -1.67
N GLY A 331 16.98 -16.13 -1.57
CA GLY A 331 17.86 -16.45 -0.45
C GLY A 331 19.14 -15.60 -0.36
N LYS A 332 19.51 -14.89 -1.44
CA LYS A 332 20.55 -13.85 -1.40
C LYS A 332 20.04 -12.50 -0.88
N ILE A 333 18.71 -12.32 -0.83
CA ILE A 333 18.03 -11.07 -0.45
C ILE A 333 17.54 -11.10 0.99
N LEU A 334 17.05 -12.25 1.45
CA LEU A 334 16.61 -12.54 2.82
C LEU A 334 17.79 -12.93 3.70
#